data_AF-A0A1S2QW41-F1
#
_entry.id   AF-A0A1S2QW41-F1
#
_cell.length_a   1.000
_cell.length_b   1.000
_cell.length_c   1.000
_cell.angle_alpha   90.00
_cell.angle_beta   90.00
_cell.angle_gamma   90.00
#
_symmetry.space_group_name_H-M   'P 1'
#
loop_
_entity.id
_entity.type
_entity.pdbx_description
1 polymer ?
#
loop_
_entity_poly.entity_id
_entity_poly.type
_entity_poly.pdbx_seq_one_letter_code
_entity_poly.pdbx_strand_id
1 'polypeptide(L)'
;MGKLFKFVMLLVGAFVLIFIIVGVVRGIPNILNEKNAPQQQASSQPGKAEYDKIRVGNSKTGQGGMTKAEVEKIVGKPTSQTQGQSGKKVMEVYTYAASAGPNSILVTYIHGHVSGKSQTGLD
;
A
#
# COMPACT_ATOMS: atom_id res chain seq x y z
N MET A 1 22.13 24.54 11.62
CA MET A 1 21.60 23.18 11.44
C MET A 1 22.38 22.23 12.34
N GLY A 2 21.79 21.91 13.48
CA GLY A 2 22.47 21.36 14.65
C GLY A 2 22.81 19.87 14.52
N LYS A 3 23.82 19.47 15.28
CA LYS A 3 24.39 18.12 15.41
C LYS A 3 23.34 17.00 15.57
N LEU A 4 22.13 17.33 16.02
CA LEU A 4 20.96 16.45 16.12
C LEU A 4 20.52 15.81 14.79
N PHE A 5 20.61 16.55 13.67
CA PHE A 5 20.16 16.04 12.36
C PHE A 5 21.05 14.90 11.85
N LYS A 6 22.35 14.95 12.16
CA LYS A 6 23.32 13.90 11.80
C LYS A 6 23.11 12.62 12.60
N PHE A 7 22.71 12.72 13.87
CA PHE A 7 22.40 11.55 14.70
C PHE A 7 21.14 10.81 14.23
N VAL A 8 20.10 11.55 13.83
CA VAL A 8 18.86 10.95 13.29
C VAL A 8 19.15 10.25 11.97
N MET A 9 19.95 10.86 11.08
CA MET A 9 20.31 10.27 9.80
C MET A 9 21.17 9.00 9.95
N LEU A 10 22.06 8.96 10.95
CA LEU A 10 22.90 7.80 11.25
C LEU A 10 22.09 6.63 11.83
N LEU A 11 21.12 6.92 12.70
CA LEU A 11 20.18 5.92 13.23
C LEU A 11 19.34 5.30 12.11
N VAL A 12 18.80 6.12 11.20
CA VAL A 12 18.01 5.62 10.05
C VAL A 12 18.83 4.67 9.17
N GLY A 13 20.11 4.98 8.91
CA GLY A 13 20.99 4.10 8.13
C GLY A 13 21.26 2.74 8.79
N ALA A 14 21.43 2.71 10.12
CA ALA A 14 21.67 1.46 10.86
C ALA A 14 20.43 0.56 10.95
N PHE A 15 19.23 1.15 11.07
CA PHE A 15 17.98 0.37 11.07
C PHE A 15 17.71 -0.29 9.72
N VAL A 16 17.98 0.38 8.60
CA VAL A 16 17.79 -0.19 7.25
C VAL A 16 18.64 -1.46 7.06
N LEU A 17 19.86 -1.49 7.60
CA LEU A 17 20.76 -2.64 7.46
C LEU A 17 20.33 -3.87 8.28
N ILE A 18 19.75 -3.67 9.47
CA ILE A 18 19.26 -4.76 10.33
C ILE A 18 17.99 -5.40 9.73
N PHE A 19 17.11 -4.60 9.11
CA PHE A 19 15.90 -5.11 8.46
C PHE A 19 16.19 -5.98 7.23
N ILE A 20 17.29 -5.72 6.51
CA ILE A 20 17.70 -6.54 5.35
C ILE A 20 18.17 -7.94 5.81
N ILE A 21 18.89 -8.04 6.93
CA ILE A 21 19.46 -9.31 7.39
C ILE A 21 18.38 -10.20 8.03
N VAL A 22 17.48 -9.63 8.85
CA VAL A 22 16.42 -10.41 9.51
C VAL A 22 15.31 -10.84 8.53
N GLY A 23 15.13 -10.11 7.42
CA GLY A 23 14.20 -10.48 6.35
C GLY A 23 14.62 -11.70 5.52
N VAL A 24 15.91 -12.04 5.48
CA VAL A 24 16.43 -13.15 4.65
C VAL A 24 16.46 -14.49 5.39
N VAL A 25 16.62 -14.50 6.72
CA VAL A 25 16.85 -15.76 7.48
C VAL A 25 15.55 -16.56 7.75
N ARG A 26 14.35 -15.99 7.56
CA ARG A 26 13.08 -16.70 7.76
C ARG A 26 12.40 -17.20 6.47
N GLY A 27 13.12 -17.21 5.34
CA GLY A 27 12.52 -17.43 4.02
C GLY A 27 12.98 -18.66 3.22
N ILE A 28 13.81 -19.57 3.76
CA ILE A 28 14.27 -20.74 2.99
C ILE A 28 13.95 -22.04 3.76
N PRO A 29 12.78 -22.67 3.54
CA PRO A 29 12.68 -24.10 3.72
C PRO A 29 13.37 -24.77 2.53
N ASN A 30 14.38 -25.55 2.88
CA ASN A 30 15.03 -26.56 2.08
C ASN A 30 14.02 -27.38 1.24
N ILE A 31 14.03 -27.25 -0.09
CA ILE A 31 13.41 -28.24 -0.98
C ILE A 31 14.26 -28.40 -2.25
N LEU A 32 15.30 -29.22 -2.13
CA LEU A 32 15.70 -30.07 -3.23
C LEU A 32 14.62 -31.16 -3.42
N ASN A 33 14.41 -31.52 -4.68
CA ASN A 33 13.63 -32.62 -5.24
C ASN A 33 12.16 -32.40 -5.63
N GLU A 34 12.00 -32.60 -6.93
CA GLU A 34 10.86 -33.19 -7.65
C GLU A 34 9.66 -32.29 -7.99
N LYS A 35 9.68 -31.87 -9.27
CA LYS A 35 8.61 -32.10 -10.25
C LYS A 35 7.20 -31.70 -9.78
N ASN A 36 6.77 -30.52 -10.23
CA ASN A 36 5.48 -29.85 -9.98
C ASN A 36 5.47 -28.93 -8.75
N ALA A 37 6.27 -27.87 -8.78
CA ALA A 37 5.93 -26.70 -7.98
C ALA A 37 4.69 -26.04 -8.62
N PRO A 38 3.56 -25.87 -7.90
CA PRO A 38 2.54 -24.95 -8.36
C PRO A 38 3.21 -23.58 -8.42
N GLN A 39 3.26 -22.99 -9.63
CA GLN A 39 3.77 -21.66 -9.86
C GLN A 39 3.27 -20.75 -8.75
N GLN A 40 4.18 -20.27 -7.90
CA GLN A 40 3.89 -19.14 -7.01
C GLN A 40 3.35 -18.05 -7.93
N GLN A 41 2.05 -17.81 -7.86
CA GLN A 41 1.39 -16.71 -8.55
C GLN A 41 2.21 -15.47 -8.26
N ALA A 42 2.79 -14.90 -9.31
CA ALA A 42 3.25 -13.53 -9.27
C ALA A 42 2.12 -12.73 -8.61
N SER A 43 2.41 -12.06 -7.49
CA SER A 43 1.48 -11.11 -6.91
C SER A 43 1.19 -10.08 -8.00
N SER A 44 0.10 -10.28 -8.74
CA SER A 44 -0.29 -9.42 -9.86
C SER A 44 -0.58 -8.07 -9.25
N GLN A 45 0.32 -7.12 -9.46
CA GLN A 45 0.13 -5.76 -8.98
C GLN A 45 -1.17 -5.21 -9.58
N PRO A 46 -1.92 -4.40 -8.81
CA PRO A 46 -3.23 -3.96 -9.23
C PRO A 46 -3.14 -3.12 -10.52
N GLY A 47 -3.89 -3.52 -11.54
CA GLY A 47 -4.00 -2.80 -12.80
C GLY A 47 -5.28 -1.96 -12.86
N LYS A 48 -5.57 -1.44 -14.06
CA LYS A 48 -6.80 -0.68 -14.33
C LYS A 48 -8.06 -1.48 -14.02
N ALA A 49 -8.06 -2.79 -14.26
CA ALA A 49 -9.19 -3.67 -13.96
C ALA A 49 -9.50 -3.74 -12.45
N GLU A 50 -8.49 -3.74 -11.59
CA GLU A 50 -8.63 -3.72 -10.14
C GLU A 50 -9.09 -2.33 -9.67
N TYR A 51 -8.53 -1.27 -10.23
CA TYR A 51 -8.96 0.10 -9.96
C TYR A 51 -10.46 0.30 -10.25
N ASP A 52 -10.95 -0.21 -11.38
CA ASP A 52 -12.35 -0.06 -11.81
C ASP A 52 -13.34 -0.76 -10.86
N LYS A 53 -12.91 -1.83 -10.16
CA LYS A 53 -13.73 -2.53 -9.15
C LYS A 53 -13.95 -1.73 -7.86
N ILE A 54 -13.14 -0.70 -7.58
CA ILE A 54 -13.28 0.12 -6.37
C ILE A 54 -14.54 0.98 -6.47
N ARG A 55 -15.52 0.72 -5.59
CA ARG A 55 -16.76 1.49 -5.50
C ARG A 55 -16.58 2.74 -4.64
N VAL A 56 -16.82 3.88 -5.25
CA VAL A 56 -16.79 5.21 -4.62
C VAL A 56 -18.17 5.55 -4.07
N GLY A 57 -18.22 5.97 -2.82
CA GLY A 57 -19.43 6.45 -2.17
C GLY A 57 -19.65 7.94 -2.35
N ASN A 58 -20.45 8.50 -1.45
CA ASN A 58 -20.64 9.95 -1.38
C ASN A 58 -19.30 10.66 -1.09
N SER A 59 -18.95 11.65 -1.90
CA SER A 59 -17.66 12.37 -1.80
C SER A 59 -17.47 13.15 -0.49
N LYS A 60 -18.54 13.49 0.23
CA LYS A 60 -18.50 14.27 1.48
C LYS A 60 -18.58 13.40 2.74
N THR A 61 -19.18 12.21 2.64
CA THR A 61 -19.47 11.35 3.80
C THR A 61 -18.85 9.96 3.71
N GLY A 62 -18.39 9.53 2.53
CA GLY A 62 -17.94 8.16 2.24
C GLY A 62 -19.07 7.13 2.14
N GLN A 63 -20.32 7.51 2.45
CA GLN A 63 -21.44 6.58 2.54
C GLN A 63 -21.72 5.92 1.20
N GLY A 64 -21.92 4.60 1.20
CA GLY A 64 -22.10 3.84 -0.04
C GLY A 64 -20.79 3.67 -0.82
N GLY A 65 -19.62 3.85 -0.18
CA GLY A 65 -18.31 3.45 -0.68
C GLY A 65 -17.86 2.10 -0.11
N MET A 66 -16.78 1.54 -0.66
CA MET A 66 -16.09 0.39 -0.06
C MET A 66 -15.34 0.79 1.22
N THR A 67 -15.10 -0.16 2.09
CA THR A 67 -14.19 -0.03 3.23
C THR A 67 -12.75 -0.27 2.78
N LYS A 68 -11.79 0.17 3.60
CA LYS A 68 -10.37 -0.10 3.37
C LYS A 68 -10.07 -1.60 3.18
N ALA A 69 -10.68 -2.46 4.00
CA ALA A 69 -10.47 -3.91 3.92
C ALA A 69 -11.01 -4.51 2.61
N GLU A 70 -12.10 -3.99 2.07
CA GLU A 70 -12.61 -4.40 0.74
C GLU A 70 -11.67 -3.95 -0.37
N VAL A 71 -11.16 -2.71 -0.30
CA VAL A 71 -10.18 -2.21 -1.26
C VAL A 71 -8.89 -3.03 -1.21
N GLU A 72 -8.39 -3.37 -0.01
CA GLU A 72 -7.18 -4.17 0.14
C GLU A 72 -7.32 -5.59 -0.43
N LYS A 73 -8.53 -6.15 -0.49
CA LYS A 73 -8.78 -7.43 -1.17
C LYS A 73 -8.70 -7.32 -2.70
N ILE A 74 -8.91 -6.12 -3.24
CA ILE A 74 -8.90 -5.86 -4.69
C ILE A 74 -7.49 -5.47 -5.14
N VAL A 75 -6.88 -4.50 -4.44
CA VAL A 75 -5.61 -3.88 -4.87
C VAL A 75 -4.41 -4.24 -4.00
N GLY A 76 -4.60 -5.07 -2.97
CA GLY A 76 -3.54 -5.42 -2.03
C GLY A 76 -3.30 -4.34 -0.97
N LYS A 77 -2.18 -4.45 -0.26
CA LYS A 77 -1.85 -3.54 0.84
C LYS A 77 -1.36 -2.19 0.31
N PRO A 78 -1.68 -1.09 1.00
CA PRO A 78 -1.17 0.22 0.64
C PRO A 78 0.35 0.30 0.85
N THR A 79 1.02 1.08 0.02
CA THR A 79 2.45 1.40 0.16
C THR A 79 2.68 2.66 0.97
N SER A 80 1.68 3.55 1.04
CA SER A 80 1.72 4.79 1.82
C SER A 80 0.34 5.15 2.34
N GLN A 81 0.33 5.82 3.49
CA GLN A 81 -0.86 6.40 4.11
C GLN A 81 -0.56 7.84 4.53
N THR A 82 -1.48 8.74 4.23
CA THR A 82 -1.54 10.10 4.79
C THR A 82 -2.91 10.28 5.46
N GLN A 83 -2.94 10.79 6.68
CA GLN A 83 -4.19 11.09 7.39
C GLN A 83 -4.26 12.58 7.68
N GLY A 84 -5.40 13.18 7.38
CA GLY A 84 -5.73 14.56 7.70
C GLY A 84 -6.99 14.62 8.54
N GLN A 85 -6.99 15.40 9.60
CA GLN A 85 -8.16 15.62 10.43
C GLN A 85 -8.54 17.10 10.40
N SER A 86 -9.82 17.38 10.11
CA SER A 86 -10.39 18.73 10.18
C SER A 86 -11.66 18.68 11.02
N GLY A 87 -11.56 19.19 12.26
CA GLY A 87 -12.60 19.06 13.27
C GLY A 87 -12.94 17.59 13.55
N LYS A 88 -14.22 17.22 13.34
CA LYS A 88 -14.70 15.83 13.50
C LYS A 88 -14.53 14.96 12.25
N LYS A 89 -14.09 15.52 11.13
CA LYS A 89 -13.89 14.75 9.90
C LYS A 89 -12.48 14.19 9.86
N VAL A 90 -12.40 12.87 9.80
CA VAL A 90 -11.16 12.13 9.53
C VAL A 90 -11.14 11.78 8.05
N MET A 91 -10.10 12.25 7.37
CA MET A 91 -9.82 11.94 5.98
C MET A 91 -8.53 11.14 5.90
N GLU A 92 -8.57 10.02 5.20
CA GLU A 92 -7.40 9.17 4.99
C GLU A 92 -7.15 9.01 3.51
N VAL A 93 -5.90 9.15 3.09
CA VAL A 93 -5.48 8.92 1.71
C VAL A 93 -4.48 7.78 1.73
N TYR A 94 -4.81 6.71 1.02
CA TYR A 94 -3.94 5.57 0.84
C TYR A 94 -3.44 5.52 -0.59
N THR A 95 -2.15 5.30 -0.74
CA THR A 95 -1.52 5.04 -2.04
C THR A 95 -1.22 3.56 -2.13
N TYR A 96 -1.61 2.95 -3.24
CA TYR A 96 -1.32 1.57 -3.59
C TYR A 96 -0.41 1.60 -4.82
N ALA A 97 0.78 1.00 -4.71
CA ALA A 97 1.70 0.92 -5.84
C ALA A 97 1.24 -0.15 -6.81
N ALA A 98 0.84 0.28 -8.00
CA ALA A 98 0.93 -0.57 -9.17
C ALA A 98 2.37 -0.50 -9.68
N SER A 99 2.93 -1.59 -10.20
CA SER A 99 4.26 -1.72 -10.86
C SER A 99 5.28 -0.60 -10.63
N ALA A 100 6.36 -0.91 -9.89
CA ALA A 100 7.49 -0.04 -9.59
C ALA A 100 7.82 0.92 -10.76
N GLY A 101 7.28 2.14 -10.67
CA GLY A 101 7.08 3.08 -11.77
C GLY A 101 6.10 4.19 -11.36
N PRO A 102 5.72 5.12 -12.25
CA PRO A 102 4.78 6.22 -11.92
C PRO A 102 3.35 5.75 -11.64
N ASN A 103 3.12 4.43 -11.62
CA ASN A 103 1.81 3.82 -11.61
C ASN A 103 1.28 3.73 -10.18
N SER A 104 0.19 4.42 -9.88
CA SER A 104 -0.33 4.45 -8.52
C SER A 104 -1.84 4.58 -8.51
N ILE A 105 -2.45 3.93 -7.52
CA ILE A 105 -3.85 4.12 -7.17
C ILE A 105 -3.88 4.88 -5.87
N LEU A 106 -4.52 6.05 -5.87
CA LEU A 106 -4.81 6.81 -4.67
C LEU A 106 -6.28 6.60 -4.32
N VAL A 107 -6.55 6.25 -3.07
CA VAL A 107 -7.91 6.08 -2.56
C VAL A 107 -8.09 6.97 -1.34
N THR A 108 -9.10 7.83 -1.39
CA THR A 108 -9.49 8.72 -0.30
C THR A 108 -10.64 8.11 0.46
N TYR A 109 -10.55 8.13 1.78
CA TYR A 109 -11.56 7.63 2.70
C TYR A 109 -12.04 8.76 3.60
N ILE A 110 -13.35 8.77 3.86
CA ILE A 110 -13.97 9.59 4.90
C ILE A 110 -14.74 8.63 5.81
N HIS A 111 -14.48 8.73 7.11
CA HIS A 111 -15.05 7.82 8.12
C HIS A 111 -14.87 6.33 7.76
N GLY A 112 -13.71 5.96 7.20
CA GLY A 112 -13.36 4.57 6.86
C GLY A 112 -13.95 4.04 5.54
N HIS A 113 -14.67 4.87 4.77
CA HIS A 113 -15.26 4.49 3.48
C HIS A 113 -14.73 5.33 2.33
N VAL A 114 -14.57 4.70 1.15
CA VAL A 114 -14.07 5.35 -0.06
C VAL A 114 -14.98 6.51 -0.46
N SER A 115 -14.43 7.72 -0.45
CA SER A 115 -15.05 8.95 -0.93
C SER A 115 -14.50 9.41 -2.28
N GLY A 116 -13.33 8.90 -2.68
CA GLY A 116 -12.70 9.22 -3.96
C GLY A 116 -11.60 8.22 -4.33
N LYS A 117 -11.31 8.12 -5.63
CA LYS A 117 -10.17 7.35 -6.15
C LYS A 117 -9.54 8.07 -7.34
N SER A 118 -8.23 7.95 -7.49
CA SER A 118 -7.46 8.46 -8.62
C SER A 118 -6.44 7.41 -9.06
N GLN A 119 -6.08 7.41 -10.33
CA GLN A 119 -5.01 6.59 -10.87
C GLN A 119 -4.03 7.44 -11.67
N THR A 120 -2.77 7.04 -11.62
CA THR A 120 -1.70 7.56 -12.46
C THR A 120 -1.06 6.38 -13.17
N GLY A 121 -0.81 6.49 -14.48
CA GLY A 121 -0.04 5.50 -15.27
C GLY A 121 -0.64 4.09 -15.38
N LEU A 122 -1.91 3.91 -15.01
CA LEU A 122 -2.64 2.66 -15.22
C LEU A 122 -3.37 2.71 -16.58
N ASP A 123 -2.67 2.26 -17.63
CA ASP A 123 -3.26 2.00 -18.96
C ASP A 123 -3.88 0.60 -19.03
#